data_AF-A0A7Y5MR25-F1
#
_entry.id   AF-A0A7Y5MR25-F1
#
_cell.length_a   1.000
_cell.length_b   1.000
_cell.length_c   1.000
_cell.angle_alpha   90.00
_cell.angle_beta   90.00
_cell.angle_gamma   90.00
#
_symmetry.space_group_name_H-M   'P 1'
#
loop_
_entity.id
_entity.type
_entity.pdbx_description
1 polymer ?
#
loop_
_entity_poly.entity_id
_entity_poly.type
_entity_poly.pdbx_seq_one_letter_code
_entity_poly.pdbx_strand_id
1 'polypeptide(L)'
;MALEKTFLDWYNKLLQTKDPEEAWRYFDLDFSECTEEEKLNADMAMFKETWHNLHDSLAMGFQIDKNPAAVKFLFESVMSGNIPEFDYKPVSRKCIWALADIGTVEAKACLEQIARSGDEIIAGFAKKRLDNWAKEVGRKGNHNHQ
;
A
#
# COMPACT_ATOMS: atom_id res chain seq x y z
N MET A 1 14.55 -18.35 -4.30
CA MET A 1 14.66 -18.93 -5.65
C MET A 1 13.49 -19.84 -6.06
N ALA A 2 13.07 -20.85 -5.28
CA ALA A 2 11.93 -21.69 -5.67
C ALA A 2 10.59 -20.94 -5.60
N LEU A 3 10.41 -20.11 -4.57
CA LEU A 3 9.18 -19.35 -4.33
C LEU A 3 8.97 -18.21 -5.33
N GLU A 4 10.02 -17.44 -5.62
CA GLU A 4 10.03 -16.37 -6.63
C GLU A 4 9.58 -16.90 -8.00
N LYS A 5 10.06 -18.09 -8.40
CA LYS A 5 9.62 -18.76 -9.62
C LYS A 5 8.15 -19.18 -9.56
N THR A 6 7.69 -19.74 -8.45
CA THR A 6 6.27 -20.14 -8.31
C THR A 6 5.31 -18.96 -8.25
N PHE A 7 5.69 -17.85 -7.60
CA PHE A 7 4.90 -16.61 -7.61
C PHE A 7 4.83 -16.04 -9.02
N LEU A 8 5.98 -15.89 -9.70
CA LEU A 8 6.01 -15.34 -11.06
C LEU A 8 5.23 -16.22 -12.05
N ASP A 9 5.35 -17.54 -11.97
CA ASP A 9 4.61 -18.46 -12.84
C ASP A 9 3.09 -18.37 -12.58
N TRP A 10 2.67 -18.33 -11.31
CA TRP A 10 1.27 -18.14 -10.95
C TRP A 10 0.75 -16.75 -11.38
N TYR A 11 1.49 -15.70 -11.08
CA TYR A 11 1.16 -14.31 -11.38
C TYR A 11 1.03 -14.09 -12.88
N ASN A 12 1.96 -14.61 -13.69
CA ASN A 12 1.89 -14.52 -15.15
C ASN A 12 0.65 -15.23 -15.71
N LYS A 13 0.29 -16.40 -15.16
CA LYS A 13 -0.94 -17.10 -15.53
C LYS A 13 -2.19 -16.32 -15.10
N LEU A 14 -2.16 -15.73 -13.91
CA LEU A 14 -3.23 -14.89 -13.40
C LEU A 14 -3.44 -13.66 -14.31
N LEU A 15 -2.38 -12.98 -14.74
CA LEU A 15 -2.46 -11.83 -15.63
C LEU A 15 -3.06 -12.15 -17.02
N GLN A 16 -2.94 -13.39 -17.49
CA GLN A 16 -3.57 -13.83 -18.73
C GLN A 16 -5.07 -14.07 -18.57
N THR A 17 -5.48 -14.64 -17.45
CA THR A 17 -6.89 -14.99 -17.18
C THR A 17 -7.68 -13.81 -16.63
N LYS A 18 -7.03 -12.95 -15.84
CA LYS A 18 -7.63 -11.85 -15.07
C LYS A 18 -8.84 -12.29 -14.27
N ASP A 19 -8.78 -13.50 -13.72
CA ASP A 19 -9.84 -14.07 -12.89
C ASP A 19 -9.81 -13.43 -11.50
N PRO A 20 -10.82 -12.61 -11.13
CA PRO A 20 -10.84 -11.92 -9.83
C PRO A 20 -11.01 -12.87 -8.64
N GLU A 21 -11.57 -14.07 -8.83
CA GLU A 21 -11.69 -15.07 -7.77
C GLU A 21 -10.34 -15.74 -7.53
N GLU A 22 -9.63 -16.11 -8.59
CA GLU A 22 -8.28 -16.68 -8.49
C GLU A 22 -7.28 -15.68 -7.86
N ALA A 23 -7.48 -14.38 -8.07
CA ALA A 23 -6.64 -13.34 -7.46
C ALA A 23 -6.60 -13.43 -5.93
N TRP A 24 -7.68 -13.87 -5.26
CA TRP A 24 -7.73 -14.00 -3.80
C TRP A 24 -6.71 -15.01 -3.26
N ARG A 25 -6.29 -15.98 -4.07
CA ARG A 25 -5.25 -16.95 -3.70
C ARG A 25 -3.90 -16.29 -3.44
N TYR A 26 -3.72 -15.02 -3.82
CA TYR A 26 -2.58 -14.21 -3.42
C TYR A 26 -2.30 -14.30 -1.91
N PHE A 27 -3.35 -14.25 -1.09
CA PHE A 27 -3.22 -14.29 0.38
C PHE A 27 -3.00 -15.71 0.93
N ASP A 28 -3.16 -16.74 0.10
CA ASP A 28 -2.85 -18.13 0.44
C ASP A 28 -1.42 -18.52 0.07
N LEU A 29 -0.70 -17.66 -0.66
CA LEU A 29 0.69 -17.90 -1.03
C LEU A 29 1.58 -17.83 0.21
N ASP A 30 2.46 -18.82 0.32
CA ASP A 30 3.47 -18.86 1.37
C ASP A 30 4.62 -17.91 1.01
N PHE A 31 4.73 -16.78 1.72
CA PHE A 31 5.85 -15.84 1.56
C PHE A 31 6.98 -16.05 2.58
N SER A 32 6.98 -17.16 3.34
CA SER A 32 7.96 -17.39 4.42
C SER A 32 9.41 -17.49 3.93
N GLU A 33 9.61 -17.95 2.69
CA GLU A 33 10.92 -18.07 2.04
C GLU A 33 11.27 -16.85 1.16
N CYS A 34 10.42 -15.81 1.15
CA CYS A 34 10.68 -14.55 0.46
C CYS A 34 11.36 -13.54 1.37
N THR A 35 12.20 -12.69 0.77
CA THR A 35 12.67 -11.47 1.45
C THR A 35 11.52 -10.46 1.58
N GLU A 36 11.65 -9.52 2.53
CA GLU A 36 10.70 -8.43 2.68
C GLU A 36 10.55 -7.60 1.39
N GLU A 37 11.64 -7.42 0.65
CA GLU A 37 11.65 -6.69 -0.64
C GLU A 37 10.87 -7.46 -1.71
N GLU A 38 11.07 -8.77 -1.84
CA GLU A 38 10.34 -9.61 -2.80
C GLU A 38 8.84 -9.60 -2.52
N LYS A 39 8.44 -9.78 -1.25
CA LYS A 39 7.04 -9.70 -0.85
C LYS A 39 6.46 -8.31 -1.15
N LEU A 40 7.18 -7.24 -0.79
CA LEU A 40 6.73 -5.88 -1.04
C LEU A 40 6.52 -5.61 -2.54
N ASN A 41 7.44 -6.10 -3.38
CA ASN A 41 7.32 -5.98 -4.83
C ASN A 41 6.10 -6.75 -5.37
N ALA A 42 5.79 -7.93 -4.82
CA ALA A 42 4.58 -8.68 -5.14
C ALA A 42 3.30 -7.93 -4.73
N ASP A 43 3.27 -7.36 -3.51
CA ASP A 43 2.14 -6.55 -3.01
C ASP A 43 1.89 -5.33 -3.92
N MET A 44 2.96 -4.63 -4.31
CA MET A 44 2.89 -3.48 -5.22
C MET A 44 2.45 -3.86 -6.62
N ALA A 45 2.89 -5.03 -7.12
CA ALA A 45 2.50 -5.52 -8.43
C ALA A 45 0.99 -5.79 -8.47
N MET A 46 0.48 -6.57 -7.51
CA MET A 46 -0.96 -6.82 -7.37
C MET A 46 -1.74 -5.52 -7.16
N PHE A 47 -1.27 -4.59 -6.34
CA PHE A 47 -2.01 -3.34 -6.09
C PHE A 47 -2.18 -2.46 -7.34
N LYS A 48 -1.29 -2.56 -8.33
CA LYS A 48 -1.42 -1.82 -9.61
C LYS A 48 -2.49 -2.39 -10.54
N GLU A 49 -2.88 -3.64 -10.33
CA GLU A 49 -3.79 -4.36 -11.21
C GLU A 49 -5.25 -4.02 -10.89
N THR A 50 -5.91 -3.27 -11.78
CA THR A 50 -7.25 -2.71 -11.50
C THR A 50 -8.41 -3.67 -11.76
N TRP A 51 -8.15 -4.88 -12.26
CA TRP A 51 -9.17 -5.85 -12.66
C TRP A 51 -9.72 -6.69 -11.51
N HIS A 52 -9.17 -6.56 -10.30
CA HIS A 52 -9.59 -7.30 -9.10
C HIS A 52 -9.93 -6.39 -7.92
N ASN A 53 -10.48 -6.98 -6.85
CA ASN A 53 -10.96 -6.25 -5.67
C ASN A 53 -10.05 -6.34 -4.43
N LEU A 54 -8.77 -6.70 -4.59
CA LEU A 54 -7.85 -6.93 -3.47
C LEU A 54 -7.29 -5.65 -2.83
N HIS A 55 -7.49 -4.49 -3.46
CA HIS A 55 -6.87 -3.22 -3.08
C HIS A 55 -7.06 -2.85 -1.60
N ASP A 56 -8.24 -3.11 -1.03
CA ASP A 56 -8.54 -2.78 0.37
C ASP A 56 -7.73 -3.64 1.37
N SER A 57 -7.51 -4.92 1.03
CA SER A 57 -6.67 -5.86 1.79
C SER A 57 -5.19 -5.55 1.63
N LEU A 58 -4.74 -5.28 0.40
CA LEU A 58 -3.35 -4.89 0.10
C LEU A 58 -2.97 -3.56 0.78
N ALA A 59 -3.86 -2.56 0.76
CA ALA A 59 -3.66 -1.30 1.46
C ALA A 59 -3.52 -1.47 2.98
N MET A 60 -4.24 -2.45 3.55
CA MET A 60 -4.08 -2.82 4.97
C MET A 60 -2.71 -3.47 5.22
N GLY A 61 -2.23 -4.32 4.31
CA GLY A 61 -0.90 -4.91 4.36
C GLY A 61 0.20 -3.86 4.48
N PHE A 62 0.21 -2.86 3.59
CA PHE A 62 1.19 -1.76 3.65
C PHE A 62 1.18 -0.99 4.98
N GLN A 63 0.01 -0.83 5.61
CA GLN A 63 -0.11 -0.17 6.91
C GLN A 63 0.45 -1.02 8.06
N ILE A 64 0.31 -2.34 7.99
CA ILE A 64 0.85 -3.28 8.99
C ILE A 64 2.36 -3.39 8.84
N ASP A 65 2.83 -3.57 7.61
CA ASP A 65 4.24 -3.81 7.29
C ASP A 65 5.10 -2.56 7.51
N LYS A 66 4.51 -1.36 7.31
CA LYS A 66 5.15 -0.06 7.56
C LYS A 66 6.52 0.10 6.86
N ASN A 67 6.72 -0.58 5.74
CA ASN A 67 7.99 -0.60 5.04
C ASN A 67 8.27 0.77 4.38
N PRO A 68 9.39 1.46 4.71
CA PRO A 68 9.75 2.75 4.10
C PRO A 68 9.86 2.73 2.58
N ALA A 69 10.22 1.60 1.97
CA ALA A 69 10.30 1.48 0.51
C ALA A 69 8.94 1.65 -0.18
N ALA A 70 7.83 1.52 0.55
CA ALA A 70 6.48 1.72 0.03
C ALA A 70 6.05 3.19 -0.11
N VAL A 71 6.79 4.14 0.49
CA VAL A 71 6.35 5.54 0.61
C VAL A 71 6.02 6.18 -0.74
N LYS A 72 6.96 6.09 -1.70
CA LYS A 72 6.78 6.69 -3.03
C LYS A 72 5.60 6.06 -3.76
N PHE A 73 5.50 4.73 -3.72
CA PHE A 73 4.42 3.98 -4.37
C PHE A 73 3.03 4.36 -3.82
N LEU A 74 2.88 4.41 -2.49
CA LEU A 74 1.63 4.77 -1.84
C LEU A 74 1.21 6.20 -2.18
N PHE A 75 2.16 7.13 -2.16
CA PHE A 75 1.91 8.52 -2.53
C PHE A 75 1.44 8.65 -3.98
N GLU A 76 2.17 8.05 -4.93
CA GLU A 76 1.82 8.08 -6.36
C GLU A 76 0.46 7.43 -6.61
N SER A 77 0.17 6.32 -5.93
CA SER A 77 -1.11 5.63 -6.07
C SER A 77 -2.29 6.52 -5.65
N VAL A 78 -2.18 7.17 -4.48
CA VAL A 78 -3.21 8.10 -3.98
C VAL A 78 -3.37 9.30 -4.92
N MET A 79 -2.26 9.92 -5.34
CA MET A 79 -2.29 11.13 -6.17
C MET A 79 -2.73 10.87 -7.61
N SER A 80 -2.59 9.64 -8.11
CA SER A 80 -3.04 9.27 -9.45
C SER A 80 -4.57 9.26 -9.59
N GLY A 81 -5.30 9.04 -8.49
CA GLY A 81 -6.75 8.87 -8.50
C GLY A 81 -7.25 7.59 -9.17
N ASN A 82 -6.36 6.68 -9.59
CA ASN A 82 -6.70 5.48 -10.37
C ASN A 82 -6.99 4.23 -9.52
N ILE A 83 -6.99 4.35 -8.20
CA ILE A 83 -7.31 3.24 -7.30
C ILE A 83 -8.79 2.86 -7.48
N PRO A 84 -9.13 1.59 -7.80
CA PRO A 84 -10.52 1.14 -7.88
C PRO A 84 -11.15 1.13 -6.48
N GLU A 85 -12.01 2.11 -6.20
CA GLU A 85 -12.66 2.26 -4.90
C GLU A 85 -13.96 3.07 -4.98
N PHE A 86 -14.72 3.09 -3.90
CA PHE A 86 -15.92 3.92 -3.76
C PHE A 86 -15.59 5.43 -3.63
N ASP A 87 -16.57 6.29 -3.89
CA ASP A 87 -16.42 7.75 -3.83
C ASP A 87 -15.93 8.29 -2.49
N TYR A 88 -16.19 7.60 -1.38
CA TYR A 88 -15.69 7.96 -0.05
C TYR A 88 -14.23 7.53 0.22
N LYS A 89 -13.55 7.03 -0.82
CA LYS A 89 -12.11 6.76 -0.90
C LYS A 89 -11.53 5.85 0.22
N PRO A 90 -12.12 4.66 0.46
CA PRO A 90 -11.69 3.77 1.55
C PRO A 90 -10.26 3.24 1.43
N VAL A 91 -9.81 2.92 0.21
CA VAL A 91 -8.47 2.37 -0.07
C VAL A 91 -7.45 3.50 -0.01
N SER A 92 -7.71 4.65 -0.65
CA SER A 92 -6.85 5.83 -0.55
C SER A 92 -6.66 6.25 0.91
N ARG A 93 -7.72 6.21 1.73
CA ARG A 93 -7.61 6.44 3.18
C ARG A 93 -6.61 5.49 3.84
N LYS A 94 -6.66 4.20 3.52
CA LYS A 94 -5.72 3.21 4.07
C LYS A 94 -4.29 3.45 3.60
N CYS A 95 -4.07 3.79 2.33
CA CYS A 95 -2.75 4.18 1.83
C CYS A 95 -2.19 5.42 2.56
N ILE A 96 -3.03 6.44 2.80
CA ILE A 96 -2.67 7.63 3.58
C ILE A 96 -2.35 7.26 5.04
N TRP A 97 -3.08 6.33 5.63
CA TRP A 97 -2.82 5.86 6.98
C TRP A 97 -1.54 5.02 7.04
N ALA A 98 -1.26 4.22 6.01
CA ALA A 98 0.00 3.51 5.84
C ALA A 98 1.18 4.49 5.79
N LEU A 99 1.10 5.58 5.01
CA LEU A 99 2.13 6.65 5.02
C LEU A 99 2.36 7.21 6.44
N ALA A 100 1.29 7.46 7.19
CA ALA A 100 1.39 7.98 8.55
C ALA A 100 2.02 7.00 9.55
N ASP A 101 1.71 5.72 9.40
CA ASP A 101 2.19 4.63 10.24
C ASP A 101 3.59 4.16 9.79
N ILE A 102 4.00 4.37 8.53
CA ILE A 102 5.41 4.30 8.12
C ILE A 102 6.19 5.36 8.90
N GLY A 103 5.77 6.62 8.85
CA GLY A 103 6.23 7.61 9.82
C GLY A 103 7.64 8.20 9.59
N THR A 104 8.29 7.92 8.45
CA THR A 104 9.56 8.58 8.07
C THR A 104 9.37 10.06 7.71
N VAL A 105 10.46 10.80 7.54
CA VAL A 105 10.43 12.21 7.11
C VAL A 105 9.82 12.31 5.71
N GLU A 106 10.16 11.40 4.82
CA GLU A 106 9.66 11.31 3.45
C GLU A 106 8.15 11.02 3.45
N ALA A 107 7.70 10.08 4.30
CA ALA A 107 6.28 9.77 4.42
C ALA A 107 5.48 10.97 4.94
N LYS A 108 6.04 11.73 5.89
CA LYS A 108 5.45 12.98 6.37
C LYS A 108 5.35 14.02 5.25
N ALA A 109 6.40 14.21 4.47
CA ALA A 109 6.41 15.15 3.35
C ALA A 109 5.35 14.78 2.28
N CYS A 110 5.14 13.48 2.03
CA CYS A 110 4.07 13.01 1.16
C CYS A 110 2.68 13.37 1.70
N LEU A 111 2.45 13.20 3.00
CA LEU A 111 1.18 13.60 3.63
C LEU A 111 0.94 15.12 3.54
N GLU A 112 1.98 15.93 3.73
CA GLU A 112 1.88 17.39 3.58
C GLU A 112 1.51 17.80 2.15
N GLN A 113 1.99 17.07 1.15
CA GLN A 113 1.57 17.27 -0.24
C GLN A 113 0.13 16.84 -0.49
N ILE A 114 -0.29 15.66 -0.02
CA ILE A 114 -1.67 15.18 -0.14
C ILE A 114 -2.64 16.15 0.57
N ALA A 115 -2.27 16.69 1.74
CA ALA A 115 -3.08 17.66 2.49
C ALA A 115 -3.31 18.99 1.74
N ARG A 116 -2.48 19.29 0.74
CA ARG A 116 -2.60 20.46 -0.15
C ARG A 116 -3.18 20.11 -1.52
N SER A 117 -3.56 18.86 -1.76
CA SER A 117 -4.21 18.45 -3.00
C SER A 117 -5.60 19.08 -3.14
N GLY A 118 -6.11 19.13 -4.37
CA GLY A 118 -7.44 19.66 -4.67
C GLY A 118 -8.59 18.71 -4.33
N ASP A 119 -8.30 17.45 -3.98
CA ASP A 119 -9.32 16.47 -3.57
C ASP A 119 -9.53 16.58 -2.04
N GLU A 120 -10.68 17.13 -1.65
CA GLU A 120 -11.01 17.43 -0.26
C GLU A 120 -11.05 16.19 0.63
N ILE A 121 -11.42 15.02 0.08
CA ILE A 121 -11.57 13.78 0.85
C ILE A 121 -10.20 13.27 1.26
N ILE A 122 -9.28 13.10 0.31
CA ILE A 122 -7.93 12.63 0.61
C ILE A 122 -7.12 13.67 1.39
N ALA A 123 -7.32 14.98 1.09
CA ALA A 123 -6.71 16.06 1.85
C ALA A 123 -7.16 16.03 3.32
N GLY A 124 -8.44 15.78 3.58
CA GLY A 124 -9.00 15.63 4.91
C GLY A 124 -8.38 14.46 5.69
N PHE A 125 -8.18 13.32 5.04
CA PHE A 125 -7.50 12.17 5.64
C PHE A 125 -6.05 12.50 6.02
N ALA A 126 -5.30 13.14 5.12
CA ALA A 126 -3.90 13.49 5.37
C ALA A 126 -3.76 14.51 6.52
N LYS A 127 -4.59 15.57 6.53
CA LYS A 127 -4.62 16.56 7.61
C LYS A 127 -4.87 15.91 8.96
N LYS A 128 -5.86 15.01 9.05
CA LYS A 128 -6.15 14.26 10.29
C LYS A 128 -4.92 13.49 10.81
N ARG A 129 -4.13 12.88 9.93
CA ARG A 129 -2.91 12.16 10.33
C ARG A 129 -1.78 13.13 10.75
N LEU A 130 -1.63 14.25 10.05
CA LEU A 130 -0.64 15.28 10.39
C LEU A 130 -0.94 15.93 11.75
N ASP A 131 -2.20 16.28 12.02
CA ASP A 131 -2.63 16.90 13.29
C ASP A 131 -2.36 16.00 14.51
N ASN A 132 -2.34 14.68 14.31
CA ASN A 132 -2.09 13.70 15.35
C ASN A 132 -0.68 13.09 15.28
N TRP A 133 0.20 13.60 14.42
CA TRP A 133 1.50 13.00 14.11
C TRP A 133 2.34 12.67 15.34
N ALA A 134 2.43 13.62 16.28
CA ALA A 134 3.20 13.47 17.51
C ALA A 134 2.52 12.55 18.54
N LYS A 135 1.18 12.56 18.59
CA LYS A 135 0.39 11.72 19.51
C LYS A 135 0.42 10.24 19.09
N GLU A 136 0.64 9.99 17.81
CA GLU A 136 0.60 8.65 17.21
C GLU A 136 2.00 8.04 17.02
N VAL A 137 3.00 8.51 17.77
CA VAL A 137 4.38 8.00 17.68
C VAL A 137 4.45 6.48 17.87
N GLY A 138 3.63 5.91 18.76
CA GLY A 138 3.57 4.46 18.99
C GLY A 138 3.00 3.63 17.84
N ARG A 139 2.37 4.27 16.85
CA ARG A 139 1.92 3.60 15.63
C ARG A 139 3.02 3.51 14.57
N LYS A 140 4.03 4.37 14.67
CA LYS A 140 5.06 4.51 13.63
C LYS A 140 5.93 3.26 13.56
N GLY A 141 6.40 2.92 12.37
CA GLY A 141 7.41 1.89 12.18
C GLY A 141 8.67 2.24 12.96
N ASN A 142 9.29 1.24 13.57
CA ASN A 142 10.55 1.43 14.27
C ASN A 142 11.69 1.42 13.26
N HIS A 143 11.99 2.59 12.69
CA HIS A 143 13.06 2.77 11.70
C HIS A 143 14.38 3.19 12.35
N ASN A 144 14.60 2.80 13.60
CA ASN A 144 15.88 2.99 14.26
C ASN A 144 16.91 2.09 13.56
N HIS A 145 17.65 2.71 12.63
CA HIS A 145 18.84 2.28 11.88
C HIS A 145 18.68 2.58 10.39
N GLN A 146 18.80 3.87 10.03
CA GLN A 146 19.41 4.29 8.77
C GLN A 146 20.44 5.37 9.09
#